data_AF-A0A1E1JZB5-F1
#
_entry.id   AF-A0A1E1JZB5-F1
#
_cell.length_a   1.000
_cell.length_b   1.000
_cell.length_c   1.000
_cell.angle_alpha   90.00
_cell.angle_beta   90.00
_cell.angle_gamma   90.00
#
_symmetry.space_group_name_H-M   'P 1'
#
loop_
_entity.id
_entity.type
_entity.pdbx_description
1 polymer ?
#
loop_
_entity_poly.entity_id
_entity_poly.type
_entity_poly.pdbx_seq_one_letter_code
_entity_poly.pdbx_strand_id
1 'polypeptide(L)'
;MEQQHSFLEIIQKAQRSLDPYIKQRQEAAQIRRILASHLSSHVHQNRGISLPRPLSLVGTGCEVDGTSHGVRGLQKEYLRCVRANVKAKAEYDEISRQHQRRLEDGGRELKGSSSIDGVASSLKCFIDLVSQRQKHERLRIIQDYVDVLAQKPAATLDHLDPQMVLKDVEALPKMPSEVLNGSGPIKNPAAVDLKELVDQLEKSVLRAKMLLQREQNLLAKIKTEDTTITRDHGTRLSAVGTTRSTLINWIESELSRAGEGNPESCSLNTSSPDKRGKHFIASELLLIQRQYKRYTKARESLVTAATDLSVLPDAPVAEIQTSMESSELYCICSGMEITHPYLEEMISISNEQKAVIQQKSHLTISLSKQLKEANQGLDRLAEESHLLPTYPMPAVRTQRNGPGGPVSFGDEISNHQELDSSSRARAWMYAAQSSSYATGAIVSDKLDEGRTTLNDAQRVLLELQDLLGLEIRSGDRSGTQQSRDIWAVLHGNLGVIKGDGMD
;
A
#
# COMPACT_ATOMS: atom_id res chain seq x y z
N MET A 1 17.70 -34.01 42.26
CA MET A 1 18.20 -35.19 41.53
C MET A 1 17.17 -35.77 40.55
N GLU A 2 15.86 -35.62 40.78
CA GLU A 2 14.81 -36.15 39.87
C GLU A 2 14.78 -35.50 38.47
N GLN A 3 15.11 -34.21 38.35
CA GLN A 3 15.11 -33.52 37.06
C GLN A 3 16.20 -34.07 36.10
N GLN A 4 17.34 -34.51 36.62
CA GLN A 4 18.43 -35.09 35.82
C GLN A 4 18.06 -36.46 35.25
N HIS A 5 17.26 -37.25 35.97
CA HIS A 5 16.77 -38.54 35.47
C HIS A 5 15.76 -38.37 34.32
N SER A 6 14.84 -37.40 34.41
CA SER A 6 13.89 -37.14 33.31
C SER A 6 14.58 -36.70 32.01
N PHE A 7 15.65 -35.91 32.13
CA PHE A 7 16.41 -35.43 30.97
C PHE A 7 17.16 -36.57 30.27
N LEU A 8 17.70 -37.51 31.05
CA LEU A 8 18.40 -38.68 30.56
C LEU A 8 17.45 -39.66 29.83
N GLU A 9 16.20 -39.79 30.31
CA GLU A 9 15.16 -40.55 29.63
C GLU A 9 14.73 -39.92 28.29
N ILE A 10 14.64 -38.58 28.22
CA ILE A 10 14.32 -37.87 26.97
C ILE A 10 15.44 -38.08 25.94
N ILE A 11 16.70 -38.00 26.36
CA ILE A 11 17.85 -38.26 25.49
C ILE A 11 17.84 -39.71 25.01
N GLN A 12 17.58 -40.68 25.88
CA GLN A 12 17.50 -42.08 25.46
C GLN A 12 16.34 -42.34 24.50
N LYS A 13 15.19 -41.68 24.69
CA LYS A 13 14.06 -41.77 23.76
C LYS A 13 14.38 -41.15 22.40
N ALA A 14 15.07 -40.00 22.40
CA ALA A 14 15.54 -39.36 21.18
C ALA A 14 16.60 -40.23 20.47
N GLN A 15 17.54 -40.80 21.21
CA GLN A 15 18.58 -41.68 20.68
C GLN A 15 17.96 -42.94 20.05
N ARG A 16 17.03 -43.61 20.74
CA ARG A 16 16.29 -44.76 20.18
C ARG A 16 15.50 -44.41 18.93
N SER A 17 14.97 -43.19 18.82
CA SER A 17 14.29 -42.72 17.62
C SER A 17 15.23 -42.37 16.46
N LEU A 18 16.47 -42.00 16.76
CA LEU A 18 17.49 -41.59 15.79
C LEU A 18 18.41 -42.74 15.38
N ASP A 19 18.55 -43.80 16.18
CA ASP A 19 19.36 -44.99 15.89
C ASP A 19 19.09 -45.61 14.49
N PRO A 20 17.85 -45.65 13.97
CA PRO A 20 17.60 -46.13 12.60
C PRO A 20 18.21 -45.23 11.51
N TYR A 21 18.39 -43.94 11.80
CA TYR A 21 18.87 -42.89 10.89
C TYR A 21 20.36 -42.58 11.07
N ILE A 22 20.96 -42.96 12.19
CA ILE A 22 22.39 -42.84 12.45
C ILE A 22 23.11 -44.07 11.86
N LYS A 23 23.71 -43.89 10.69
CA LYS A 23 24.48 -44.95 10.00
C LYS A 23 25.98 -44.76 10.18
N GLN A 24 26.72 -45.86 10.24
CA GLN A 24 28.19 -45.79 10.27
C GLN A 24 28.71 -45.17 8.97
N ARG A 25 29.85 -44.47 9.01
CA ARG A 25 30.41 -43.76 7.84
C ARG A 25 30.55 -44.65 6.61
N GLN A 26 30.85 -45.93 6.80
CA GLN A 26 30.99 -46.92 5.72
C GLN A 26 29.64 -47.30 5.11
N GLU A 27 28.63 -47.60 5.94
CA GLU A 27 27.26 -47.85 5.50
C GLU A 27 26.68 -46.64 4.76
N ALA A 28 26.90 -45.43 5.29
CA ALA A 28 26.48 -44.19 4.64
C ALA A 28 27.17 -44.00 3.28
N ALA A 29 28.46 -44.33 3.15
CA ALA A 29 29.17 -44.28 1.87
C ALA A 29 28.64 -45.33 0.88
N GLN A 30 28.31 -46.54 1.35
CA GLN A 30 27.73 -47.60 0.53
C GLN A 30 26.31 -47.23 0.06
N ILE A 31 25.47 -46.71 0.95
CA ILE A 31 24.14 -46.17 0.62
C ILE A 31 24.26 -45.04 -0.41
N ARG A 32 25.20 -44.11 -0.23
CA ARG A 32 25.44 -43.04 -1.21
C ARG A 32 25.87 -43.57 -2.57
N ARG A 33 26.71 -44.61 -2.64
CA ARG A 33 27.09 -45.24 -3.92
C ARG A 33 25.90 -45.92 -4.60
N ILE A 34 25.09 -46.66 -3.84
CA ILE A 34 23.89 -47.34 -4.36
C ILE A 34 22.85 -46.31 -4.83
N LEU A 35 22.66 -45.22 -4.08
CA LEU A 35 21.77 -44.14 -4.49
C LEU A 35 22.31 -43.39 -5.70
N ALA A 36 23.61 -43.12 -5.76
CA ALA A 36 24.23 -42.48 -6.91
C ALA A 36 24.11 -43.34 -8.17
N SER A 37 24.30 -44.66 -8.07
CA SER A 37 24.12 -45.57 -9.21
C SER A 37 22.65 -45.73 -9.62
N HIS A 38 21.72 -45.74 -8.65
CA HIS A 38 20.29 -45.75 -8.94
C HIS A 38 19.86 -44.45 -9.61
N LEU A 39 20.24 -43.30 -9.06
CA LEU A 39 19.93 -41.99 -9.63
C LEU A 39 20.56 -41.82 -11.01
N SER A 40 21.82 -42.21 -11.21
CA SER A 40 22.42 -42.17 -12.53
C SER A 40 21.65 -43.08 -13.50
N SER A 41 21.26 -44.30 -13.12
CA SER A 41 20.50 -45.18 -14.02
C SER A 41 19.17 -44.57 -14.52
N HIS A 42 18.41 -43.87 -13.66
CA HIS A 42 17.15 -43.23 -14.05
C HIS A 42 17.34 -41.92 -14.83
N VAL A 43 18.45 -41.24 -14.58
CA VAL A 43 18.78 -39.96 -15.20
C VAL A 43 19.34 -40.15 -16.61
N HIS A 44 20.11 -41.21 -16.85
CA HIS A 44 20.72 -41.52 -18.15
C HIS A 44 19.76 -42.27 -19.10
N GLN A 45 18.64 -42.77 -18.61
CA GLN A 45 17.63 -43.46 -19.44
C GLN A 45 16.78 -42.51 -20.28
N ASN A 46 16.58 -41.26 -19.85
CA ASN A 46 15.54 -40.41 -20.44
C ASN A 46 16.01 -39.46 -21.57
N ARG A 47 17.31 -39.46 -21.89
CA ARG A 47 17.93 -38.92 -23.11
C ARG A 47 19.43 -39.10 -22.95
N GLY A 48 20.16 -39.45 -24.01
CA GLY A 48 21.64 -39.64 -24.02
C GLY A 48 22.48 -38.39 -23.69
N ILE A 49 21.94 -37.47 -22.88
CA ILE A 49 22.62 -36.36 -22.27
C ILE A 49 23.23 -36.91 -20.98
N SER A 50 24.48 -37.34 -21.06
CA SER A 50 25.33 -37.39 -19.86
C SER A 50 25.20 -36.02 -19.21
N LEU A 51 24.72 -35.94 -17.97
CA LEU A 51 24.58 -34.64 -17.30
C LEU A 51 25.96 -34.22 -16.76
N PRO A 52 26.66 -33.27 -17.40
CA PRO A 52 27.74 -32.56 -16.71
C PRO A 52 27.19 -31.67 -15.59
N ARG A 53 25.86 -31.54 -15.47
CA ARG A 53 25.19 -30.62 -14.57
C ARG A 53 24.66 -31.33 -13.32
N PRO A 54 25.01 -30.85 -12.11
CA PRO A 54 24.49 -31.42 -10.87
C PRO A 54 22.98 -31.26 -10.76
N LEU A 55 22.31 -32.27 -10.17
CA LEU A 55 20.85 -32.40 -10.08
C LEU A 55 20.16 -31.21 -9.38
N SER A 56 20.89 -30.41 -8.61
CA SER A 56 20.42 -29.17 -7.98
C SER A 56 20.14 -28.03 -8.96
N LEU A 57 20.73 -28.06 -10.16
CA LEU A 57 20.57 -27.04 -11.20
C LEU A 57 19.68 -27.50 -12.38
N VAL A 58 19.12 -28.72 -12.30
CA VAL A 58 18.20 -29.18 -13.33
C VAL A 58 16.87 -28.46 -13.11
N GLY A 59 16.50 -27.61 -14.06
CA GLY A 59 15.22 -26.90 -14.06
C GLY A 59 14.05 -27.86 -13.97
N THR A 60 12.97 -27.41 -13.34
CA THR A 60 11.71 -28.14 -13.11
C THR A 60 10.98 -28.60 -14.40
N GLY A 61 11.52 -28.30 -15.58
CA GLY A 61 10.99 -28.71 -16.89
C GLY A 61 11.37 -30.11 -17.35
N CYS A 62 12.06 -30.90 -16.51
CA CYS A 62 12.32 -32.31 -16.83
C CYS A 62 11.03 -33.13 -16.61
N GLU A 63 10.23 -33.26 -17.66
CA GLU A 63 9.07 -34.16 -17.69
C GLU A 63 9.55 -35.61 -17.56
N VAL A 64 9.39 -36.18 -16.38
CA VAL A 64 9.68 -37.60 -16.13
C VAL A 64 8.50 -38.42 -16.64
N ASP A 65 8.41 -38.52 -17.97
CA ASP A 65 7.50 -39.43 -18.65
C ASP A 65 8.08 -40.84 -18.61
N GLY A 66 7.93 -41.47 -17.45
CA GLY A 66 8.35 -42.84 -17.27
C GLY A 66 7.97 -43.31 -15.88
N THR A 67 6.87 -44.04 -15.76
CA THR A 67 6.67 -44.90 -14.60
C THR A 67 7.77 -45.95 -14.57
N SER A 68 8.82 -45.69 -13.78
CA SER A 68 9.85 -46.68 -13.46
C SER A 68 9.20 -47.88 -12.78
N HIS A 69 9.31 -49.02 -13.42
CA HIS A 69 8.97 -50.34 -12.90
C HIS A 69 9.87 -50.61 -11.68
N GLY A 70 9.28 -50.56 -10.47
CA GLY A 70 9.99 -50.84 -9.22
C GLY A 70 9.56 -50.04 -8.00
N VAL A 71 8.82 -48.93 -8.17
CA VAL A 71 8.41 -48.08 -7.04
C VAL A 71 7.30 -48.75 -6.22
N ARG A 72 7.62 -49.23 -5.00
CA ARG A 72 6.65 -49.83 -4.06
C ARG A 72 6.50 -49.00 -2.78
N GLY A 73 5.31 -49.12 -2.16
CA GLY A 73 5.01 -48.52 -0.85
C GLY A 73 4.87 -47.00 -0.88
N LEU A 74 5.42 -46.33 0.14
CA LEU A 74 5.28 -44.89 0.38
C LEU A 74 5.77 -44.02 -0.78
N GLN A 75 6.81 -44.46 -1.50
CA GLN A 75 7.33 -43.71 -2.66
C GLN A 75 6.31 -43.66 -3.81
N LYS A 76 5.51 -44.72 -4.01
CA LYS A 76 4.45 -44.74 -5.02
C LYS A 76 3.33 -43.77 -4.65
N GLU A 77 2.99 -43.73 -3.37
CA GLU A 77 1.99 -42.81 -2.83
C GLU A 77 2.45 -41.35 -2.96
N TYR A 78 3.71 -41.08 -2.60
CA TYR A 78 4.31 -39.77 -2.78
C TYR A 78 4.27 -39.33 -4.25
N LEU A 79 4.71 -40.19 -5.19
CA LEU A 79 4.66 -39.87 -6.62
C LEU A 79 3.22 -39.66 -7.12
N ARG A 80 2.25 -40.40 -6.59
CA ARG A 80 0.82 -40.17 -6.87
C ARG A 80 0.38 -38.79 -6.42
N CYS A 81 0.72 -38.39 -5.19
CA CYS A 81 0.43 -37.07 -4.65
C CYS A 81 1.13 -35.94 -5.42
N VAL A 82 2.40 -36.12 -5.80
CA VAL A 82 3.13 -35.13 -6.60
C VAL A 82 2.49 -34.96 -7.96
N ARG A 83 2.14 -36.06 -8.65
CA ARG A 83 1.44 -35.98 -9.95
C ARG A 83 0.07 -35.30 -9.81
N ALA A 84 -0.68 -35.62 -8.76
CA ALA A 84 -1.94 -34.95 -8.47
C ALA A 84 -1.74 -33.44 -8.20
N ASN A 85 -0.67 -33.05 -7.50
CA ASN A 85 -0.33 -31.65 -7.25
C ASN A 85 0.06 -30.91 -8.53
N VAL A 86 0.89 -31.53 -9.38
CA VAL A 86 1.28 -30.96 -10.68
C VAL A 86 0.05 -30.79 -11.58
N LYS A 87 -0.83 -31.79 -11.62
CA LYS A 87 -2.11 -31.71 -12.35
C LYS A 87 -3.00 -30.59 -11.80
N ALA A 88 -3.17 -30.50 -10.49
CA ALA A 88 -3.97 -29.44 -9.86
C ALA A 88 -3.41 -28.04 -10.14
N LYS A 89 -2.08 -27.88 -10.16
CA LYS A 89 -1.44 -26.62 -10.55
C LYS A 89 -1.70 -26.27 -12.01
N ALA A 90 -1.55 -27.23 -12.92
CA ALA A 90 -1.82 -27.02 -14.34
C ALA A 90 -3.29 -26.64 -14.59
N GLU A 91 -4.23 -27.30 -13.90
CA GLU A 91 -5.66 -26.96 -13.95
C GLU A 91 -5.93 -25.55 -13.40
N TYR A 92 -5.32 -25.19 -12.26
CA TYR A 92 -5.43 -23.84 -11.71
C TYR A 92 -4.88 -22.78 -12.69
N ASP A 93 -3.72 -23.03 -13.28
CA ASP A 93 -3.10 -22.12 -14.25
C ASP A 93 -3.95 -21.99 -15.52
N GLU A 94 -4.58 -23.07 -15.98
CA GLU A 94 -5.53 -23.03 -17.10
C GLU A 94 -6.79 -22.23 -16.74
N ILE A 95 -7.38 -22.47 -15.57
CA ILE A 95 -8.57 -21.73 -15.10
C ILE A 95 -8.24 -20.25 -14.91
N SER A 96 -7.07 -19.94 -14.34
CA SER A 96 -6.57 -18.57 -14.17
C SER A 96 -6.39 -17.88 -15.52
N ARG A 97 -5.74 -18.56 -16.49
CA ARG A 97 -5.62 -18.05 -17.87
C ARG A 97 -6.97 -17.90 -18.55
N GLN A 98 -7.91 -18.81 -18.32
CA GLN A 98 -9.26 -18.69 -18.86
C GLN A 98 -10.02 -17.51 -18.25
N HIS A 99 -9.89 -17.26 -16.95
CA HIS A 99 -10.46 -16.08 -16.30
C HIS A 99 -9.87 -14.79 -16.85
N GLN A 100 -8.54 -14.74 -17.03
CA GLN A 100 -7.87 -13.59 -17.62
C GLN A 100 -8.33 -13.37 -19.08
N ARG A 101 -8.42 -14.42 -19.89
CA ARG A 101 -8.97 -14.34 -21.25
C ARG A 101 -10.44 -13.92 -21.28
N ARG A 102 -11.29 -14.41 -20.36
CA ARG A 102 -12.70 -14.00 -20.27
C ARG A 102 -12.86 -12.54 -19.85
N LEU A 103 -11.98 -12.02 -18.99
CA LEU A 103 -11.90 -10.60 -18.66
C LEU A 103 -11.50 -9.76 -19.89
N GLU A 104 -10.60 -10.27 -20.72
CA GLU A 104 -10.15 -9.61 -21.96
C GLU A 104 -11.19 -9.70 -23.09
N ASP A 105 -11.92 -10.81 -23.23
CA ASP A 105 -12.88 -11.05 -24.31
C ASP A 105 -14.29 -10.52 -23.97
N GLY A 106 -14.66 -10.48 -22.68
CA GLY A 106 -15.84 -9.78 -22.17
C GLY A 106 -15.80 -8.25 -22.37
N GLY A 107 -14.66 -7.71 -22.84
CA GLY A 107 -14.52 -6.32 -23.29
C GLY A 107 -15.07 -6.03 -24.68
N ARG A 108 -15.56 -7.03 -25.45
CA ARG A 108 -16.03 -6.80 -26.84
C ARG A 108 -17.54 -6.77 -27.05
N GLU A 109 -18.38 -7.29 -26.14
CA GLU A 109 -19.83 -7.37 -26.38
C GLU A 109 -20.70 -6.31 -25.69
N LEU A 110 -20.12 -5.38 -24.93
CA LEU A 110 -20.85 -4.22 -24.39
C LEU A 110 -20.11 -2.90 -24.65
N LYS A 111 -19.97 -2.54 -25.93
CA LYS A 111 -19.69 -1.16 -26.32
C LYS A 111 -20.93 -0.30 -26.05
N GLY A 112 -21.01 0.22 -24.83
CA GLY A 112 -22.14 1.04 -24.41
C GLY A 112 -21.98 1.92 -23.17
N SER A 113 -20.80 2.04 -22.54
CA SER A 113 -20.44 3.19 -21.67
C SER A 113 -19.07 3.00 -20.99
N SER A 114 -18.15 3.92 -21.24
CA SER A 114 -17.03 4.37 -20.39
C SER A 114 -16.31 3.40 -19.41
N SER A 115 -15.09 3.09 -19.81
CA SER A 115 -13.96 2.35 -19.22
C SER A 115 -13.40 2.79 -17.84
N ILE A 116 -14.19 3.27 -16.88
CA ILE A 116 -13.69 3.53 -15.50
C ILE A 116 -14.64 2.94 -14.44
N ASP A 117 -15.94 2.87 -14.75
CA ASP A 117 -16.94 2.44 -13.77
C ASP A 117 -16.96 0.92 -13.58
N GLY A 118 -16.52 0.13 -14.56
CA GLY A 118 -16.43 -1.34 -14.44
C GLY A 118 -15.34 -1.83 -13.46
N VAL A 119 -14.16 -1.20 -13.47
CA VAL A 119 -13.08 -1.51 -12.53
C VAL A 119 -13.41 -0.98 -11.13
N ALA A 120 -13.99 0.23 -11.06
CA ALA A 120 -14.46 0.79 -9.80
C ALA A 120 -15.62 -0.04 -9.20
N SER A 121 -16.53 -0.56 -10.03
CA SER A 121 -17.62 -1.45 -9.62
C SER A 121 -17.12 -2.83 -9.20
N SER A 122 -16.15 -3.42 -9.92
CA SER A 122 -15.52 -4.69 -9.52
C SER A 122 -14.74 -4.56 -8.21
N LEU A 123 -14.05 -3.44 -8.00
CA LEU A 123 -13.31 -3.16 -6.76
C LEU A 123 -14.29 -2.89 -5.60
N LYS A 124 -15.37 -2.15 -5.83
CA LYS A 124 -16.46 -1.99 -4.84
C LYS A 124 -17.08 -3.34 -4.47
N CYS A 125 -17.39 -4.18 -5.45
CA CYS A 125 -17.92 -5.53 -5.22
C CYS A 125 -16.94 -6.40 -4.41
N PHE A 126 -15.64 -6.32 -4.69
CA PHE A 126 -14.61 -7.00 -3.90
C PHE A 126 -14.53 -6.47 -2.46
N ILE A 127 -14.57 -5.15 -2.26
CA ILE A 127 -14.59 -4.53 -0.92
C ILE A 127 -15.84 -4.96 -0.16
N ASP A 128 -17.00 -4.98 -0.82
CA ASP A 128 -18.27 -5.40 -0.22
C ASP A 128 -18.21 -6.87 0.17
N LEU A 129 -17.65 -7.75 -0.67
CA LEU A 129 -17.46 -9.16 -0.37
C LEU A 129 -16.51 -9.37 0.81
N VAL A 130 -15.40 -8.62 0.87
CA VAL A 130 -14.46 -8.66 2.01
C VAL A 130 -15.13 -8.15 3.29
N SER A 131 -15.91 -7.07 3.20
CA SER A 131 -16.70 -6.53 4.32
C SER A 131 -17.73 -7.55 4.82
N GLN A 132 -18.43 -8.22 3.91
CA GLN A 132 -19.36 -9.29 4.25
C GLN A 132 -18.66 -10.48 4.90
N ARG A 133 -17.50 -10.89 4.39
CA ARG A 133 -16.70 -11.96 4.98
C ARG A 133 -16.25 -11.59 6.39
N GLN A 134 -15.78 -10.36 6.60
CA GLN A 134 -15.39 -9.87 7.93
C GLN A 134 -16.58 -9.84 8.90
N LYS A 135 -17.76 -9.42 8.44
CA LYS A 135 -19.00 -9.47 9.23
C LYS A 135 -19.38 -10.90 9.59
N HIS A 136 -19.29 -11.83 8.64
CA HIS A 136 -19.57 -13.24 8.87
C HIS A 136 -18.62 -13.84 9.91
N GLU A 137 -17.32 -13.59 9.82
CA GLU A 137 -16.36 -14.06 10.83
C GLU A 137 -16.65 -13.47 12.22
N ARG A 138 -17.01 -12.17 12.31
CA ARG A 138 -17.42 -11.55 13.58
C ARG A 138 -18.67 -12.22 14.16
N LEU A 139 -19.66 -12.51 13.33
CA LEU A 139 -20.88 -13.20 13.75
C LEU A 139 -20.58 -14.64 14.18
N ARG A 140 -19.69 -15.33 13.48
CA ARG A 140 -19.22 -16.66 13.85
C ARG A 140 -18.55 -16.66 15.21
N ILE A 141 -17.66 -15.69 15.46
CA ILE A 141 -17.02 -15.52 16.77
C ILE A 141 -18.07 -15.26 17.86
N ILE A 142 -19.05 -14.40 17.61
CA ILE A 142 -20.14 -14.14 18.58
C ILE A 142 -20.95 -15.42 18.82
N GLN A 143 -21.27 -16.17 17.78
CA GLN A 143 -21.97 -17.44 17.87
C GLN A 143 -21.15 -18.46 18.68
N ASP A 144 -19.86 -18.59 18.42
CA ASP A 144 -18.96 -19.46 19.18
C ASP A 144 -18.94 -19.06 20.67
N TYR A 145 -18.90 -17.76 20.98
CA TYR A 145 -18.98 -17.29 22.37
C TYR A 145 -20.36 -17.54 22.99
N VAL A 146 -21.45 -17.39 22.24
CA VAL A 146 -22.80 -17.71 22.69
C VAL A 146 -22.93 -19.21 22.96
N ASP A 147 -22.38 -20.06 22.10
CA ASP A 147 -22.37 -21.51 22.26
C ASP A 147 -21.53 -21.92 23.47
N VAL A 148 -20.36 -21.30 23.67
CA VAL A 148 -19.53 -21.50 24.88
C VAL A 148 -20.26 -21.02 26.13
N LEU A 149 -20.99 -19.89 26.08
CA LEU A 149 -21.79 -19.40 27.20
C LEU A 149 -22.98 -20.32 27.48
N ALA A 150 -23.63 -20.86 26.45
CA ALA A 150 -24.72 -21.83 26.59
C ALA A 150 -24.25 -23.16 27.18
N GLN A 151 -22.98 -23.55 26.94
CA GLN A 151 -22.35 -24.71 27.56
C GLN A 151 -21.93 -24.48 29.02
N LYS A 152 -21.91 -23.22 29.50
CA LYS A 152 -21.63 -22.96 30.92
C LYS A 152 -22.85 -23.30 31.76
N PRO A 153 -22.67 -23.99 32.91
CA PRO A 153 -23.79 -24.46 33.72
C PRO A 153 -24.65 -23.30 34.25
N ALA A 154 -24.07 -22.12 34.46
CA ALA A 154 -24.76 -20.89 34.87
C ALA A 154 -25.78 -20.32 33.85
N ALA A 155 -25.79 -20.80 32.59
CA ALA A 155 -26.74 -20.38 31.56
C ALA A 155 -28.00 -21.27 31.50
N THR A 156 -28.05 -22.36 32.26
CA THR A 156 -29.26 -23.19 32.38
C THR A 156 -30.26 -22.54 33.34
N LEU A 157 -31.55 -22.54 32.96
CA LEU A 157 -32.63 -21.92 33.76
C LEU A 157 -32.69 -22.47 35.19
N ASP A 158 -32.30 -23.73 35.38
CA ASP A 158 -32.24 -24.44 36.67
C ASP A 158 -31.08 -23.99 37.57
N HIS A 159 -30.05 -23.32 37.03
CA HIS A 159 -28.89 -22.89 37.82
C HIS A 159 -29.14 -21.63 38.65
N LEU A 160 -30.24 -20.91 38.35
CA LEU A 160 -30.77 -19.82 39.16
C LEU A 160 -31.87 -20.30 40.14
N ASP A 161 -32.25 -21.58 40.12
CA ASP A 161 -33.20 -22.12 41.09
C ASP A 161 -32.49 -22.26 42.45
N PRO A 162 -32.87 -21.46 43.47
CA PRO A 162 -32.26 -21.54 44.80
C PRO A 162 -32.40 -22.94 45.41
N GLN A 163 -33.40 -23.74 45.01
CA GLN A 163 -33.58 -25.11 45.50
C GLN A 163 -32.50 -26.08 44.99
N MET A 164 -31.96 -25.86 43.78
CA MET A 164 -30.92 -26.70 43.18
C MET A 164 -29.52 -26.28 43.63
N VAL A 165 -29.28 -24.97 43.80
CA VAL A 165 -27.99 -24.42 44.29
C VAL A 165 -27.76 -24.73 45.78
N LEU A 166 -28.83 -24.88 46.57
CA LEU A 166 -28.75 -25.17 48.00
C LEU A 166 -28.71 -26.67 48.33
N LYS A 167 -28.83 -27.58 47.35
CA LYS A 167 -28.72 -29.03 47.57
C LYS A 167 -27.30 -29.49 47.94
N ASP A 168 -26.28 -28.81 47.42
CA ASP A 168 -24.86 -29.14 47.70
C ASP A 168 -24.34 -28.51 49.01
N VAL A 169 -25.18 -27.77 49.74
CA VAL A 169 -24.80 -27.14 51.02
C VAL A 169 -25.52 -27.85 52.16
N GLU A 170 -24.91 -28.94 52.63
CA GLU A 170 -25.49 -29.90 53.59
C GLU A 170 -25.67 -29.38 55.03
N ALA A 171 -25.45 -28.09 55.32
CA ALA A 171 -25.81 -27.51 56.61
C ALA A 171 -25.83 -25.96 56.56
N LEU A 172 -26.99 -25.36 56.26
CA LEU A 172 -27.20 -23.95 56.57
C LEU A 172 -27.81 -23.79 57.98
N PRO A 173 -27.28 -22.92 58.85
CA PRO A 173 -27.92 -22.58 60.12
C PRO A 173 -29.26 -21.89 59.86
N LYS A 174 -30.30 -22.26 60.62
CA LYS A 174 -31.65 -21.67 60.52
C LYS A 174 -31.57 -20.14 60.60
N MET A 175 -31.79 -19.47 59.46
CA MET A 175 -31.88 -18.02 59.42
C MET A 175 -33.18 -17.55 60.12
N PRO A 176 -33.15 -16.37 60.79
CA PRO A 176 -34.33 -15.80 61.43
C PRO A 176 -35.43 -15.48 60.40
N SER A 177 -36.67 -15.82 60.74
CA SER A 177 -37.88 -15.65 59.93
C SER A 177 -38.21 -14.20 59.54
N GLU A 178 -37.56 -13.20 60.12
CA GLU A 178 -37.72 -11.78 59.77
C GLU A 178 -37.13 -11.41 58.39
N VAL A 179 -36.17 -12.16 57.84
CA VAL A 179 -35.57 -11.83 56.53
C VAL A 179 -36.35 -12.45 55.36
N LEU A 180 -37.16 -13.49 55.63
CA LEU A 180 -38.02 -14.14 54.61
C LEU A 180 -39.36 -13.41 54.40
N ASN A 181 -39.77 -12.56 55.35
CA ASN A 181 -41.00 -11.76 55.28
C ASN A 181 -40.80 -10.35 54.71
N GLY A 182 -39.63 -10.08 54.10
CA GLY A 182 -39.40 -8.90 53.26
C GLY A 182 -40.06 -8.96 51.88
N SER A 183 -40.82 -10.02 51.60
CA SER A 183 -41.69 -10.13 50.42
C SER A 183 -43.15 -10.16 50.88
N GLY A 184 -43.67 -8.96 51.20
CA GLY A 184 -45.10 -8.71 51.17
C GLY A 184 -45.59 -8.74 49.71
N PRO A 185 -46.83 -9.18 49.47
CA PRO A 185 -47.33 -9.47 48.13
C PRO A 185 -47.42 -8.19 47.30
N ILE A 186 -46.86 -8.29 46.09
CA ILE A 186 -47.16 -7.55 44.86
C ILE A 186 -48.30 -6.53 45.02
N LYS A 187 -47.91 -5.27 45.18
CA LYS A 187 -48.69 -4.11 44.71
C LYS A 187 -47.73 -3.25 43.89
N ASN A 188 -47.91 -3.29 42.57
CA ASN A 188 -47.44 -2.37 41.53
C ASN A 188 -46.54 -1.20 41.99
N PRO A 189 -45.27 -1.11 41.54
CA PRO A 189 -44.57 0.17 41.42
C PRO A 189 -44.67 0.66 39.96
N ALA A 190 -45.88 0.73 39.42
CA ALA A 190 -46.13 1.64 38.32
C ALA A 190 -46.16 3.04 38.96
N ALA A 191 -45.14 3.84 38.68
CA ALA A 191 -44.78 5.09 39.35
C ALA A 191 -43.80 4.94 40.54
N VAL A 192 -42.57 4.45 40.28
CA VAL A 192 -41.43 5.28 40.73
C VAL A 192 -41.68 6.64 40.10
N ASP A 193 -41.98 7.63 40.92
CA ASP A 193 -42.44 8.94 40.50
C ASP A 193 -41.51 9.45 39.40
N LEU A 194 -42.02 9.65 38.18
CA LEU A 194 -41.22 10.03 37.01
C LEU A 194 -40.36 11.28 37.34
N LYS A 195 -40.87 12.12 38.24
CA LYS A 195 -40.20 13.27 38.81
C LYS A 195 -38.94 12.91 39.60
N GLU A 196 -38.97 11.88 40.43
CA GLU A 196 -37.79 11.43 41.18
C GLU A 196 -36.69 10.91 40.24
N LEU A 197 -37.06 10.23 39.15
CA LEU A 197 -36.11 9.78 38.13
C LEU A 197 -35.53 10.97 37.33
N VAL A 198 -36.36 11.97 37.02
CA VAL A 198 -35.92 13.22 36.37
C VAL A 198 -34.99 14.00 37.30
N ASP A 199 -35.32 14.13 38.59
CA ASP A 199 -34.48 14.80 39.59
C ASP A 199 -33.13 14.09 39.76
N GLN A 200 -33.11 12.75 39.73
CA GLN A 200 -31.86 11.97 39.72
C GLN A 200 -31.06 12.19 38.44
N LEU A 201 -31.72 12.27 37.28
CA LEU A 201 -31.06 12.57 36.01
C LEU A 201 -30.48 13.99 36.03
N GLU A 202 -31.24 14.99 36.43
CA GLU A 202 -30.80 16.38 36.54
C GLU A 202 -29.60 16.51 37.49
N LYS A 203 -29.64 15.83 38.64
CA LYS A 203 -28.52 15.78 39.59
C LYS A 203 -27.29 15.11 38.98
N SER A 204 -27.47 14.05 38.19
CA SER A 204 -26.37 13.36 37.50
C SER A 204 -25.75 14.24 36.39
N VAL A 205 -26.58 14.94 35.62
CA VAL A 205 -26.17 15.85 34.54
C VAL A 205 -25.43 17.06 35.13
N LEU A 206 -25.91 17.63 36.23
CA LEU A 206 -25.25 18.74 36.89
C LEU A 206 -23.89 18.31 37.48
N ARG A 207 -23.81 17.11 38.05
CA ARG A 207 -22.53 16.53 38.52
C ARG A 207 -21.56 16.31 37.36
N ALA A 208 -22.03 15.78 36.23
CA ALA A 208 -21.21 15.58 35.03
C ALA A 208 -20.71 16.92 34.45
N LYS A 209 -21.56 17.95 34.39
CA LYS A 209 -21.20 19.29 33.92
C LYS A 209 -20.14 19.94 34.80
N MET A 210 -20.23 19.77 36.12
CA MET A 210 -19.22 20.25 37.08
C MET A 210 -17.87 19.53 36.91
N LEU A 211 -17.89 18.21 36.68
CA LEU A 211 -16.67 17.45 36.39
C LEU A 211 -16.02 17.91 35.09
N LEU A 212 -16.80 18.11 34.03
CA LEU A 212 -16.30 18.61 32.74
C LEU A 212 -15.64 20.00 32.88
N GLN A 213 -16.27 20.92 33.61
CA GLN A 213 -15.67 22.25 33.85
C GLN A 213 -14.35 22.15 34.63
N ARG A 214 -14.26 21.24 35.60
CA ARG A 214 -13.02 21.00 36.35
C ARG A 214 -11.91 20.48 35.44
N GLU A 215 -12.21 19.54 34.55
CA GLU A 215 -11.25 19.00 33.58
C GLU A 215 -10.81 20.04 32.56
N GLN A 216 -11.73 20.85 32.04
CA GLN A 216 -11.40 21.95 31.12
C GLN A 216 -10.46 22.97 31.78
N ASN A 217 -10.71 23.32 33.05
CA ASN A 217 -9.84 24.21 33.82
C ASN A 217 -8.46 23.58 34.07
N LEU A 218 -8.37 22.26 34.28
CA LEU A 218 -7.10 21.56 34.42
C LEU A 218 -6.32 21.54 33.09
N LEU A 219 -7.00 21.29 31.96
CA LEU A 219 -6.39 21.36 30.64
C LEU A 219 -5.89 22.76 30.29
N ALA A 220 -6.63 23.80 30.66
CA ALA A 220 -6.19 25.18 30.47
C ALA A 220 -4.89 25.47 31.24
N LYS A 221 -4.79 25.00 32.50
CA LYS A 221 -3.59 25.13 33.32
C LYS A 221 -2.38 24.39 32.72
N ILE A 222 -2.58 23.15 32.26
CA ILE A 222 -1.51 22.36 31.62
C ILE A 222 -1.02 23.06 30.34
N LYS A 223 -1.93 23.57 29.51
CA LYS A 223 -1.56 24.33 28.30
C LYS A 223 -0.73 25.56 28.60
N THR A 224 -1.03 26.27 29.70
CA THR A 224 -0.23 27.43 30.13
C THR A 224 1.12 27.02 30.71
N GLU A 225 1.23 25.84 31.32
CA GLU A 225 2.49 25.30 31.85
C GLU A 225 3.41 24.80 30.72
N ASP A 226 2.87 24.09 29.73
CA ASP A 226 3.61 23.65 28.53
C ASP A 226 4.19 24.82 27.74
N THR A 227 3.50 25.97 27.70
CA THR A 227 4.04 27.17 27.05
C THR A 227 5.25 27.75 27.78
N THR A 228 5.42 27.52 29.08
CA THR A 228 6.63 27.93 29.82
C THR A 228 7.82 27.02 29.55
N ILE A 229 7.59 25.71 29.33
CA ILE A 229 8.63 24.73 29.01
C ILE A 229 9.21 24.98 27.60
N THR A 230 8.40 25.46 26.66
CA THR A 230 8.87 25.80 25.30
C THR A 230 9.86 26.97 25.24
N ARG A 231 10.00 27.76 26.32
CA ARG A 231 10.98 28.87 26.40
C ARG A 231 12.43 28.38 26.42
N ASP A 232 12.67 27.11 26.77
CA ASP A 232 14.01 26.50 26.84
C ASP A 232 14.51 25.95 25.47
N HIS A 233 13.67 25.95 24.44
CA HIS A 233 14.13 25.64 23.08
C HIS A 233 14.95 26.77 22.46
N GLY A 234 14.74 28.02 22.89
CA GLY A 234 15.50 29.18 22.43
C GLY A 234 16.95 29.19 22.92
N THR A 235 17.18 28.76 24.16
CA THR A 235 18.52 28.58 24.76
C THR A 235 19.26 27.41 24.11
N ARG A 236 18.55 26.33 23.76
CA ARG A 236 19.12 25.22 22.99
C ARG A 236 19.50 25.63 21.56
N LEU A 237 18.66 26.41 20.87
CA LEU A 237 18.97 26.90 19.52
C LEU A 237 20.16 27.86 19.53
N SER A 238 20.25 28.74 20.52
CA SER A 238 21.39 29.64 20.66
C SER A 238 22.68 28.90 21.01
N ALA A 239 22.62 27.86 21.85
CA ALA A 239 23.75 26.97 22.14
C ALA A 239 24.21 26.15 20.92
N VAL A 240 23.27 25.66 20.09
CA VAL A 240 23.61 25.00 18.82
C VAL A 240 24.18 26.02 17.82
N GLY A 241 23.67 27.24 17.81
CA GLY A 241 24.21 28.34 17.02
C GLY A 241 25.65 28.70 17.41
N THR A 242 25.95 28.81 18.71
CA THR A 242 27.30 29.11 19.19
C THR A 242 28.26 27.95 18.96
N THR A 243 27.85 26.70 19.20
CA THR A 243 28.69 25.53 18.88
C THR A 243 29.01 25.44 17.39
N ARG A 244 28.05 25.73 16.51
CA ARG A 244 28.28 25.82 15.06
C ARG A 244 29.30 26.91 14.73
N SER A 245 29.13 28.12 15.27
CA SER A 245 30.07 29.23 15.02
C SER A 245 31.47 28.92 15.55
N THR A 246 31.60 28.25 16.70
CA THR A 246 32.92 27.84 17.22
C THR A 246 33.57 26.76 16.35
N LEU A 247 32.80 25.82 15.80
CA LEU A 247 33.30 24.79 14.89
C LEU A 247 33.74 25.40 13.56
N ILE A 248 32.97 26.34 13.02
CA ILE A 248 33.33 27.08 11.81
C ILE A 248 34.62 27.86 12.05
N ASN A 249 34.72 28.63 13.14
CA ASN A 249 35.95 29.35 13.46
C ASN A 249 37.14 28.41 13.69
N TRP A 250 36.92 27.24 14.31
CA TRP A 250 37.98 26.25 14.48
C TRP A 250 38.41 25.68 13.13
N ILE A 251 37.48 25.28 12.26
CA ILE A 251 37.78 24.80 10.90
C ILE A 251 38.46 25.88 10.09
N GLU A 252 37.99 27.13 10.14
CA GLU A 252 38.62 28.26 9.45
C GLU A 252 40.02 28.53 9.97
N SER A 253 40.24 28.46 11.29
CA SER A 253 41.56 28.59 11.91
C SER A 253 42.49 27.40 11.58
N GLU A 254 41.92 26.20 11.42
CA GLU A 254 42.67 25.01 11.07
C GLU A 254 43.01 24.99 9.58
N LEU A 255 42.11 25.47 8.74
CA LEU A 255 42.33 25.68 7.31
C LEU A 255 43.31 26.83 7.06
N SER A 256 43.26 27.91 7.84
CA SER A 256 44.27 28.97 7.77
C SER A 256 45.64 28.47 8.24
N ARG A 257 45.69 27.65 9.30
CA ARG A 257 46.93 27.01 9.78
C ARG A 257 47.47 25.94 8.84
N ALA A 258 46.61 25.21 8.13
CA ALA A 258 47.01 24.26 7.09
C ALA A 258 47.42 24.95 5.78
N GLY A 259 46.93 26.17 5.52
CA GLY A 259 47.37 27.03 4.42
C GLY A 259 48.70 27.75 4.69
N GLU A 260 48.98 28.07 5.94
CA GLU A 260 50.23 28.69 6.40
C GLU A 260 51.17 27.64 7.00
N GLY A 261 51.60 26.69 6.15
CA GLY A 261 52.72 25.81 6.43
C GLY A 261 54.02 26.62 6.56
N ASN A 262 54.25 27.14 7.76
CA ASN A 262 55.51 27.73 8.21
C ASN A 262 56.68 26.74 7.99
N PRO A 263 57.68 27.07 7.14
CA PRO A 263 58.84 26.22 6.91
C PRO A 263 60.00 26.64 7.83
N GLU A 264 59.97 26.25 9.11
CA GLU A 264 61.18 26.21 9.94
C GLU A 264 61.76 24.79 9.90
N SER A 265 62.43 24.48 8.78
CA SER A 265 63.66 23.65 8.71
C SER A 265 64.01 23.31 7.27
N CYS A 266 65.10 23.93 6.79
CA CYS A 266 66.03 23.47 5.77
C CYS A 266 65.51 22.50 4.69
N SER A 267 65.26 23.01 3.49
CA SER A 267 66.26 22.90 2.40
C SER A 267 65.65 23.39 1.10
N LEU A 268 66.45 24.19 0.38
CA LEU A 268 66.20 24.72 -0.94
C LEU A 268 65.57 23.69 -1.90
N ASN A 269 64.51 24.08 -2.61
CA ASN A 269 64.46 24.05 -4.07
C ASN A 269 63.12 24.62 -4.57
N THR A 270 63.21 25.83 -5.10
CA THR A 270 62.19 26.50 -5.90
C THR A 270 61.95 25.72 -7.19
N SER A 271 60.89 24.91 -7.23
CA SER A 271 60.26 24.54 -8.49
C SER A 271 58.75 24.41 -8.32
N SER A 272 58.03 25.19 -9.13
CA SER A 272 56.57 25.22 -9.25
C SER A 272 55.90 23.83 -9.04
N PRO A 273 54.82 23.75 -8.25
CA PRO A 273 54.13 22.49 -7.92
C PRO A 273 53.51 21.78 -9.15
N ASP A 274 53.34 22.48 -10.27
CA ASP A 274 52.69 21.96 -11.48
C ASP A 274 53.58 20.98 -12.28
N LYS A 275 54.91 21.08 -12.18
CA LYS A 275 55.83 20.17 -12.90
C LYS A 275 56.01 18.82 -12.18
N ARG A 276 55.98 18.80 -10.85
CA ARG A 276 56.15 17.58 -10.04
C ARG A 276 54.96 16.62 -10.21
N GLY A 277 53.74 17.13 -10.27
CA GLY A 277 52.54 16.34 -10.53
C GLY A 277 52.55 15.68 -11.91
N LYS A 278 52.99 16.42 -12.95
CA LYS A 278 53.08 15.89 -14.33
C LYS A 278 54.10 14.76 -14.45
N HIS A 279 55.26 14.88 -13.81
CA HIS A 279 56.27 13.81 -13.81
C HIS A 279 55.81 12.57 -13.03
N PHE A 280 55.10 12.76 -11.91
CA PHE A 280 54.52 11.66 -11.13
C PHE A 280 53.44 10.91 -11.91
N ILE A 281 52.54 11.62 -12.59
CA ILE A 281 51.51 11.02 -13.45
C ILE A 281 52.16 10.28 -14.62
N ALA A 282 53.19 10.85 -15.24
CA ALA A 282 53.92 10.19 -16.32
C ALA A 282 54.63 8.90 -15.86
N SER A 283 55.21 8.89 -14.66
CA SER A 283 55.81 7.67 -14.09
C SER A 283 54.77 6.60 -13.78
N GLU A 284 53.61 6.99 -13.25
CA GLU A 284 52.53 6.04 -12.93
C GLU A 284 51.92 5.43 -14.19
N LEU A 285 51.75 6.22 -15.25
CA LEU A 285 51.30 5.73 -16.56
C LEU A 285 52.30 4.73 -17.17
N LEU A 286 53.60 4.94 -17.00
CA LEU A 286 54.62 3.98 -17.45
C LEU A 286 54.57 2.67 -16.65
N LEU A 287 54.31 2.72 -15.34
CA LEU A 287 54.11 1.54 -14.50
C LEU A 287 52.86 0.76 -14.93
N ILE A 288 51.73 1.44 -15.15
CA ILE A 288 50.49 0.84 -15.64
C ILE A 288 50.73 0.20 -17.01
N GLN A 289 51.40 0.89 -17.93
CA GLN A 289 51.69 0.35 -19.27
C GLN A 289 52.60 -0.89 -19.19
N ARG A 290 53.59 -0.90 -18.29
CA ARG A 290 54.45 -2.08 -18.05
C ARG A 290 53.64 -3.24 -17.48
N GLN A 291 52.75 -2.96 -16.53
CA GLN A 291 51.88 -3.97 -15.92
C GLN A 291 50.92 -4.57 -16.96
N TYR A 292 50.34 -3.73 -17.83
CA TYR A 292 49.45 -4.18 -18.88
C TYR A 292 50.18 -5.02 -19.93
N LYS A 293 51.40 -4.63 -20.33
CA LYS A 293 52.27 -5.45 -21.21
C LYS A 293 52.61 -6.81 -20.59
N ARG A 294 52.82 -6.86 -19.28
CA ARG A 294 53.07 -8.12 -18.56
C ARG A 294 51.83 -9.01 -18.56
N TYR A 295 50.66 -8.41 -18.29
CA TYR A 295 49.37 -9.10 -18.32
C TYR A 295 49.04 -9.65 -19.72
N THR A 296 49.24 -8.86 -20.78
CA THR A 296 48.99 -9.32 -22.15
C THR A 296 49.90 -10.46 -22.55
N LYS A 297 51.19 -10.41 -22.20
CA LYS A 297 52.13 -11.52 -22.45
C LYS A 297 51.75 -12.79 -21.70
N ALA A 298 51.36 -12.67 -20.43
CA ALA A 298 50.92 -13.82 -19.64
C ALA A 298 49.64 -14.45 -20.24
N ARG A 299 48.72 -13.62 -20.72
CA ARG A 299 47.50 -14.08 -21.38
C ARG A 299 47.80 -14.73 -22.74
N GLU A 300 48.70 -14.15 -23.52
CA GLU A 300 49.18 -14.75 -24.78
C GLU A 300 49.81 -16.12 -24.51
N SER A 301 50.70 -16.25 -23.52
CA SER A 301 51.29 -17.54 -23.15
C SER A 301 50.27 -18.57 -22.68
N LEU A 302 49.20 -18.14 -22.02
CA LEU A 302 48.12 -19.03 -21.58
C LEU A 302 47.26 -19.49 -22.77
N VAL A 303 47.01 -18.59 -23.72
CA VAL A 303 46.29 -18.92 -24.96
C VAL A 303 47.14 -19.86 -25.82
N THR A 304 48.44 -19.62 -25.99
CA THR A 304 49.31 -20.52 -26.73
C THR A 304 49.40 -21.88 -26.05
N ALA A 305 49.57 -21.95 -24.72
CA ALA A 305 49.58 -23.23 -24.00
C ALA A 305 48.25 -24.00 -24.12
N ALA A 306 47.11 -23.30 -24.13
CA ALA A 306 45.80 -23.91 -24.34
C ALA A 306 45.57 -24.35 -25.80
N THR A 307 46.19 -23.66 -26.77
CA THR A 307 46.05 -23.95 -28.20
C THR A 307 47.00 -25.05 -28.66
N ASP A 308 48.22 -25.10 -28.10
CA ASP A 308 49.21 -26.15 -28.34
C ASP A 308 48.76 -27.50 -27.77
N LEU A 309 47.92 -27.50 -26.73
CA LEU A 309 47.25 -28.72 -26.25
C LEU A 309 46.15 -29.23 -27.20
N SER A 310 45.74 -28.41 -28.18
CA SER A 310 44.65 -28.71 -29.12
C SER A 310 45.14 -29.17 -30.50
N VAL A 311 46.45 -29.15 -30.78
CA VAL A 311 47.02 -29.66 -32.04
C VAL A 311 47.90 -30.87 -31.74
N LEU A 312 47.26 -32.02 -31.54
CA LEU A 312 47.92 -33.32 -31.64
C LEU A 312 47.87 -33.75 -33.12
N PRO A 313 49.02 -33.97 -33.80
CA PRO A 313 49.02 -34.56 -35.13
C PRO A 313 48.78 -36.08 -35.03
N ASP A 314 47.95 -36.58 -35.93
CA ASP A 314 47.63 -38.00 -36.12
C ASP A 314 48.86 -38.88 -36.42
N ALA A 315 48.71 -40.16 -36.03
CA ALA A 315 49.36 -41.40 -36.52
C ALA A 315 50.46 -42.05 -35.63
N PRO A 316 50.74 -43.37 -35.76
CA PRO A 316 50.10 -44.40 -34.95
C PRO A 316 51.08 -45.30 -34.16
N VAL A 317 50.50 -45.99 -33.15
CA VAL A 317 50.91 -47.22 -32.43
C VAL A 317 52.35 -47.72 -32.62
N ALA A 318 53.14 -47.64 -31.54
CA ALA A 318 54.11 -48.66 -31.17
C ALA A 318 54.18 -48.78 -29.64
N GLU A 319 53.86 -49.97 -29.14
CA GLU A 319 54.05 -50.39 -27.76
C GLU A 319 55.54 -50.33 -27.39
N ILE A 320 55.86 -49.86 -26.18
CA ILE A 320 56.83 -50.47 -25.26
C ILE A 320 56.53 -49.95 -23.85
N GLN A 321 56.31 -50.90 -22.95
CA GLN A 321 56.19 -50.71 -21.50
C GLN A 321 57.55 -50.28 -20.92
N THR A 322 57.60 -49.27 -20.04
CA THR A 322 58.19 -49.40 -18.70
C THR A 322 58.03 -48.14 -17.83
N SER A 323 57.67 -48.40 -16.57
CA SER A 323 57.98 -47.63 -15.36
C SER A 323 57.24 -46.30 -15.09
N MET A 324 56.27 -46.42 -14.17
CA MET A 324 56.17 -45.72 -12.88
C MET A 324 56.22 -44.18 -12.86
N GLU A 325 55.25 -43.60 -12.14
CA GLU A 325 55.02 -42.17 -11.84
C GLU A 325 54.23 -41.35 -12.87
N SER A 326 52.91 -41.54 -12.90
CA SER A 326 51.96 -40.52 -13.36
C SER A 326 50.56 -40.75 -12.79
N SER A 327 50.44 -40.82 -11.46
CA SER A 327 49.13 -40.96 -10.77
C SER A 327 48.76 -39.75 -9.91
N GLU A 328 49.15 -38.53 -10.30
CA GLU A 328 48.75 -37.31 -9.58
C GLU A 328 48.12 -36.20 -10.44
N LEU A 329 48.04 -36.33 -11.76
CA LEU A 329 47.52 -35.26 -12.64
C LEU A 329 46.04 -35.41 -13.06
N TYR A 330 45.36 -36.51 -12.71
CA TYR A 330 43.93 -36.68 -13.04
C TYR A 330 42.96 -36.16 -11.97
N CYS A 331 43.43 -35.56 -10.86
CA CYS A 331 42.54 -35.15 -9.76
C CYS A 331 42.11 -33.67 -9.80
N ILE A 332 42.64 -32.83 -10.70
CA ILE A 332 42.36 -31.38 -10.69
C ILE A 332 41.27 -30.98 -11.70
N CYS A 333 41.07 -31.73 -12.80
CA CYS A 333 40.08 -31.38 -13.83
C CYS A 333 38.61 -31.65 -13.43
N SER A 334 38.35 -32.57 -12.50
CA SER A 334 36.97 -32.95 -12.13
C SER A 334 36.23 -31.87 -11.34
N GLY A 335 36.95 -30.99 -10.61
CA GLY A 335 36.33 -29.88 -9.88
C GLY A 335 35.84 -28.74 -10.77
N MET A 336 36.46 -28.53 -11.93
CA MET A 336 36.07 -27.48 -12.88
C MET A 336 34.79 -27.86 -13.65
N GLU A 337 34.62 -29.13 -14.02
CA GLU A 337 33.40 -29.60 -14.70
C GLU A 337 32.15 -29.47 -13.81
N ILE A 338 32.28 -29.69 -12.50
CA ILE A 338 31.16 -29.58 -11.55
C ILE A 338 30.78 -28.13 -11.28
N THR A 339 31.75 -27.20 -11.29
CA THR A 339 31.54 -25.79 -10.93
C THR A 339 31.19 -24.89 -12.11
N HIS A 340 31.60 -25.25 -13.33
CA HIS A 340 31.31 -24.52 -14.55
C HIS A 340 29.81 -24.22 -14.77
N PRO A 341 28.86 -25.19 -14.64
CA PRO A 341 27.45 -24.89 -14.84
C PRO A 341 26.86 -23.96 -13.77
N TYR A 342 27.39 -23.95 -12.55
CA TYR A 342 26.98 -22.98 -11.52
C TYR A 342 27.46 -21.58 -11.84
N LEU A 343 28.68 -21.44 -12.36
CA LEU A 343 29.24 -20.15 -12.75
C LEU A 343 28.47 -19.54 -13.93
N GLU A 344 28.10 -20.35 -14.92
CA GLU A 344 27.28 -19.91 -16.07
C GLU A 344 25.91 -19.40 -15.61
N GLU A 345 25.24 -20.14 -14.71
CA GLU A 345 23.95 -19.74 -14.17
C GLU A 345 24.05 -18.50 -13.26
N MET A 346 25.11 -18.39 -12.46
CA MET A 346 25.35 -17.21 -11.63
C MET A 346 25.62 -15.96 -12.49
N ILE A 347 26.32 -16.10 -13.62
CA ILE A 347 26.52 -15.02 -14.59
C ILE A 347 25.17 -14.65 -15.24
N SER A 348 24.36 -15.63 -15.63
CA SER A 348 23.02 -15.40 -16.18
C SER A 348 22.14 -14.62 -15.21
N ILE A 349 22.04 -15.08 -13.95
CA ILE A 349 21.27 -14.40 -12.89
C ILE A 349 21.83 -13.00 -12.63
N SER A 350 23.15 -12.81 -12.61
CA SER A 350 23.75 -11.47 -12.45
C SER A 350 23.37 -10.53 -13.59
N ASN A 351 23.33 -11.03 -14.82
CA ASN A 351 22.92 -10.25 -15.98
C ASN A 351 21.43 -9.91 -15.95
N GLU A 352 20.58 -10.86 -15.54
CA GLU A 352 19.14 -10.61 -15.33
C GLU A 352 18.92 -9.55 -14.24
N GLN A 353 19.61 -9.66 -13.10
CA GLN A 353 19.55 -8.66 -12.03
C GLN A 353 19.96 -7.28 -12.53
N LYS A 354 21.04 -7.17 -13.32
CA LYS A 354 21.46 -5.90 -13.92
C LYS A 354 20.39 -5.34 -14.86
N ALA A 355 19.79 -6.18 -15.71
CA ALA A 355 18.71 -5.76 -16.60
C ALA A 355 17.48 -5.26 -15.82
N VAL A 356 17.07 -5.97 -14.77
CA VAL A 356 15.95 -5.58 -13.89
C VAL A 356 16.26 -4.26 -13.17
N ILE A 357 17.49 -4.07 -12.67
CA ILE A 357 17.90 -2.82 -12.03
C ILE A 357 17.86 -1.66 -13.03
N GLN A 358 18.34 -1.86 -14.26
CA GLN A 358 18.28 -0.85 -15.32
C GLN A 358 16.84 -0.52 -15.73
N GLN A 359 15.98 -1.53 -15.86
CA GLN A 359 14.56 -1.31 -16.16
C GLN A 359 13.88 -0.55 -15.02
N LYS A 360 14.14 -0.94 -13.76
CA LYS A 360 13.61 -0.26 -12.58
C LYS A 360 14.06 1.20 -12.53
N SER A 361 15.34 1.47 -12.78
CA SER A 361 15.85 2.85 -12.78
C SER A 361 15.24 3.67 -13.91
N HIS A 362 15.14 3.12 -15.12
CA HIS A 362 14.48 3.76 -16.26
C HIS A 362 13.01 4.09 -15.95
N LEU A 363 12.26 3.14 -15.39
CA LEU A 363 10.85 3.36 -15.01
C LEU A 363 10.72 4.41 -13.90
N THR A 364 11.59 4.37 -12.90
CA THR A 364 11.57 5.35 -11.79
C THR A 364 11.87 6.78 -12.30
N ILE A 365 12.85 6.92 -13.19
CA ILE A 365 13.19 8.21 -13.82
C ILE A 365 12.03 8.66 -14.71
N SER A 366 11.47 7.75 -15.51
CA SER A 366 10.35 8.08 -16.41
C SER A 366 9.10 8.50 -15.64
N LEU A 367 8.75 7.78 -14.58
CA LEU A 367 7.60 8.10 -13.72
C LEU A 367 7.82 9.41 -12.96
N SER A 368 9.01 9.66 -12.42
CA SER A 368 9.29 10.93 -11.73
C SER A 368 9.28 12.11 -12.70
N LYS A 369 9.78 11.93 -13.93
CA LYS A 369 9.66 12.92 -15.00
C LYS A 369 8.19 13.20 -15.34
N GLN A 370 7.38 12.17 -15.58
CA GLN A 370 5.95 12.32 -15.87
C GLN A 370 5.18 12.98 -14.72
N LEU A 371 5.47 12.60 -13.47
CA LEU A 371 4.86 13.22 -12.29
C LEU A 371 5.22 14.71 -12.20
N LYS A 372 6.48 15.06 -12.48
CA LYS A 372 6.93 16.47 -12.50
C LYS A 372 6.27 17.25 -13.63
N GLU A 373 6.18 16.69 -14.83
CA GLU A 373 5.50 17.32 -15.98
C GLU A 373 4.01 17.52 -15.70
N ALA A 374 3.33 16.52 -15.12
CA ALA A 374 1.93 16.62 -14.72
C ALA A 374 1.70 17.68 -13.63
N ASN A 375 2.58 17.74 -12.62
CA ASN A 375 2.51 18.76 -11.58
C ASN A 375 2.71 20.17 -12.16
N GLN A 376 3.72 20.36 -13.03
CA GLN A 376 3.93 21.63 -13.72
C GLN A 376 2.74 22.02 -14.60
N GLY A 377 2.10 21.04 -15.25
CA GLY A 377 0.85 21.25 -15.98
C GLY A 377 -0.26 21.74 -15.07
N LEU A 378 -0.47 21.08 -13.93
CA LEU A 378 -1.47 21.49 -12.93
C LEU A 378 -1.20 22.88 -12.36
N ASP A 379 0.06 23.24 -12.12
CA ASP A 379 0.43 24.57 -11.64
C ASP A 379 0.13 25.65 -12.69
N ARG A 380 0.44 25.40 -13.97
CA ARG A 380 0.04 26.31 -15.07
C ARG A 380 -1.48 26.46 -15.18
N LEU A 381 -2.22 25.34 -15.13
CA LEU A 381 -3.68 25.39 -15.13
C LEU A 381 -4.23 26.16 -13.93
N ALA A 382 -3.56 26.07 -12.77
CA ALA A 382 -3.95 26.82 -11.58
C ALA A 382 -3.69 28.33 -11.74
N GLU A 383 -2.58 28.71 -12.35
CA GLU A 383 -2.24 30.11 -12.70
C GLU A 383 -3.21 30.70 -13.72
N GLU A 384 -3.63 29.92 -14.72
CA GLU A 384 -4.62 30.33 -15.73
C GLU A 384 -6.06 30.35 -15.20
N SER A 385 -6.30 29.73 -14.04
CA SER A 385 -7.64 29.62 -13.46
C SER A 385 -8.08 30.92 -12.80
N HIS A 386 -9.18 31.49 -13.28
CA HIS A 386 -9.89 32.54 -12.54
C HIS A 386 -10.80 31.96 -11.44
N LEU A 387 -11.02 30.65 -11.43
CA LEU A 387 -11.93 29.99 -10.49
C LEU A 387 -11.31 29.84 -9.10
N LEU A 388 -10.04 29.43 -9.03
CA LEU A 388 -9.34 29.19 -7.77
C LEU A 388 -9.16 30.47 -6.92
N PRO A 389 -8.79 31.63 -7.48
CA PRO A 389 -8.70 32.88 -6.71
C PRO A 389 -10.07 33.38 -6.26
N THR A 390 -11.12 33.15 -7.06
CA THR A 390 -12.49 33.60 -6.74
C THR A 390 -13.11 32.77 -5.61
N TYR A 391 -12.81 31.46 -5.57
CA TYR A 391 -13.32 30.54 -4.57
C TYR A 391 -12.17 29.80 -3.87
N PRO A 392 -11.38 30.50 -3.04
CA PRO A 392 -10.27 29.88 -2.34
C PRO A 392 -10.81 28.85 -1.33
N MET A 393 -10.25 27.64 -1.38
CA MET A 393 -10.58 26.62 -0.39
C MET A 393 -10.11 27.12 0.98
N PRO A 394 -10.94 27.08 2.03
CA PRO A 394 -10.50 27.32 3.38
C PRO A 394 -9.39 26.32 3.67
N ALA A 395 -8.15 26.80 3.78
CA ALA A 395 -7.03 25.93 4.07
C ALA A 395 -7.42 25.09 5.29
N VAL A 396 -7.41 23.76 5.13
CA VAL A 396 -7.44 22.85 6.27
C VAL A 396 -6.22 23.26 7.06
N ARG A 397 -6.45 24.07 8.10
CA ARG A 397 -5.45 24.39 9.10
C ARG A 397 -5.14 23.07 9.78
N THR A 398 -4.22 22.30 9.21
CA THR A 398 -3.36 21.44 10.02
C THR A 398 -2.87 22.37 11.11
N GLN A 399 -3.36 22.14 12.34
CA GLN A 399 -3.20 23.08 13.45
C GLN A 399 -1.75 23.53 13.60
N ARG A 400 -1.42 24.68 13.02
CA ARG A 400 -0.23 25.44 13.37
C ARG A 400 -0.73 26.68 14.08
N ASN A 401 -0.62 26.60 15.40
CA ASN A 401 -0.95 27.68 16.31
C ASN A 401 -0.15 28.95 15.94
N GLY A 402 -0.84 30.09 15.89
CA GLY A 402 -0.22 31.42 15.89
C GLY A 402 -0.35 32.19 14.57
N PRO A 403 -1.11 33.30 14.54
CA PRO A 403 -1.02 34.27 13.46
C PRO A 403 0.24 35.12 13.66
N GLY A 404 1.17 35.10 12.69
CA GLY A 404 2.25 36.09 12.62
C GLY A 404 3.70 35.62 12.82
N GLY A 405 4.02 34.34 12.63
CA GLY A 405 5.43 33.91 12.52
C GLY A 405 5.93 34.01 11.08
N PRO A 406 7.15 34.53 10.80
CA PRO A 406 7.72 34.52 9.45
C PRO A 406 7.79 33.07 8.95
N VAL A 407 7.27 32.84 7.75
CA VAL A 407 7.30 31.56 7.05
C VAL A 407 8.75 31.08 7.07
N SER A 408 8.99 29.97 7.77
CA SER A 408 10.32 29.37 7.82
C SER A 408 10.67 28.94 6.40
N PHE A 409 11.85 29.33 5.90
CA PHE A 409 12.32 28.98 4.57
C PHE A 409 12.16 27.48 4.28
N GLY A 410 12.36 26.61 5.30
CA GLY A 410 12.15 25.16 5.20
C GLY A 410 10.71 24.70 4.97
N ASP A 411 9.71 25.51 5.34
CA ASP A 411 8.29 25.28 5.11
C ASP A 411 7.88 25.75 3.71
N GLU A 412 8.55 26.76 3.17
CA GLU A 412 8.30 27.28 1.82
C GLU A 412 8.80 26.31 0.74
N ILE A 413 9.99 25.71 0.95
CA ILE A 413 10.49 24.63 0.07
C ILE A 413 9.72 23.31 0.22
N SER A 414 9.16 22.97 1.39
CA SER A 414 8.36 21.74 1.54
C SER A 414 6.98 21.85 0.89
N ASN A 415 6.34 23.03 0.97
CA ASN A 415 5.06 23.29 0.32
C ASN A 415 5.16 23.31 -1.21
N HIS A 416 6.31 23.70 -1.77
CA HIS A 416 6.52 23.64 -3.23
C HIS A 416 6.96 22.25 -3.73
N GLN A 417 7.55 21.42 -2.86
CA GLN A 417 8.09 20.16 -3.31
C GLN A 417 7.00 19.10 -3.57
N GLU A 418 5.94 19.05 -2.75
CA GLU A 418 4.89 18.02 -2.89
C GLU A 418 3.55 18.48 -2.30
N LEU A 419 2.92 19.52 -2.85
CA LEU A 419 1.45 19.57 -2.73
C LEU A 419 0.93 18.34 -3.46
N ASP A 420 0.56 17.32 -2.67
CA ASP A 420 0.03 16.06 -3.15
C ASP A 420 -1.03 16.36 -4.22
N SER A 421 -0.91 15.78 -5.41
CA SER A 421 -1.82 16.08 -6.54
C SER A 421 -3.30 15.98 -6.14
N SER A 422 -3.59 15.11 -5.16
CA SER A 422 -4.87 14.95 -4.48
C SER A 422 -5.37 16.22 -3.78
N SER A 423 -4.48 16.96 -3.11
CA SER A 423 -4.78 18.21 -2.41
C SER A 423 -5.11 19.34 -3.39
N ARG A 424 -4.36 19.45 -4.49
CA ARG A 424 -4.64 20.43 -5.56
C ARG A 424 -5.98 20.10 -6.24
N ALA A 425 -6.23 18.83 -6.56
CA ALA A 425 -7.49 18.39 -7.13
C ALA A 425 -8.69 18.70 -6.20
N ARG A 426 -8.49 18.57 -4.88
CA ARG A 426 -9.53 18.93 -3.89
C ARG A 426 -9.84 20.43 -3.88
N ALA A 427 -8.83 21.29 -4.03
CA ALA A 427 -9.04 22.73 -4.14
C ALA A 427 -9.87 23.09 -5.39
N TRP A 428 -9.57 22.46 -6.52
CA TRP A 428 -10.36 22.59 -7.75
C TRP A 428 -11.80 22.10 -7.60
N MET A 429 -12.00 20.95 -6.97
CA MET A 429 -13.33 20.41 -6.69
C MET A 429 -14.15 21.37 -5.80
N TYR A 430 -13.53 21.90 -4.76
CA TYR A 430 -14.17 22.88 -3.87
C TYR A 430 -14.52 24.17 -4.61
N ALA A 431 -13.60 24.71 -5.41
CA ALA A 431 -13.84 25.93 -6.18
C ALA A 431 -14.96 25.73 -7.22
N ALA A 432 -14.98 24.59 -7.90
CA ALA A 432 -16.04 24.23 -8.83
C ALA A 432 -17.40 24.09 -8.13
N GLN A 433 -17.44 23.40 -6.98
CA GLN A 433 -18.66 23.24 -6.20
C GLN A 433 -19.15 24.59 -5.66
N SER A 434 -18.25 25.41 -5.13
CA SER A 434 -18.58 26.75 -4.60
C SER A 434 -19.10 27.67 -5.70
N SER A 435 -18.48 27.64 -6.88
CA SER A 435 -18.98 28.40 -8.03
C SER A 435 -20.34 27.91 -8.50
N SER A 436 -20.58 26.60 -8.51
CA SER A 436 -21.89 26.04 -8.86
C SER A 436 -22.97 26.45 -7.88
N TYR A 437 -22.66 26.53 -6.58
CA TYR A 437 -23.61 27.01 -5.58
C TYR A 437 -23.84 28.52 -5.72
N ALA A 438 -22.78 29.31 -5.96
CA ALA A 438 -22.92 30.75 -6.15
C ALA A 438 -23.75 31.11 -7.39
N THR A 439 -23.50 30.45 -8.53
CA THR A 439 -24.30 30.67 -9.74
C THR A 439 -25.72 30.12 -9.58
N GLY A 440 -25.88 28.97 -8.91
CA GLY A 440 -27.19 28.41 -8.57
C GLY A 440 -28.04 29.35 -7.72
N ALA A 441 -27.43 29.99 -6.70
CA ALA A 441 -28.10 30.96 -5.84
C ALA A 441 -28.52 32.22 -6.61
N ILE A 442 -27.65 32.75 -7.47
CA ILE A 442 -28.01 33.92 -8.31
C ILE A 442 -29.18 33.59 -9.23
N VAL A 443 -29.18 32.40 -9.84
CA VAL A 443 -30.28 31.97 -10.72
C VAL A 443 -31.57 31.76 -9.95
N SER A 444 -31.54 31.18 -8.75
CA SER A 444 -32.75 31.03 -7.92
C SER A 444 -33.30 32.39 -7.49
N ASP A 445 -32.44 33.32 -7.05
CA ASP A 445 -32.87 34.66 -6.64
C ASP A 445 -33.53 35.41 -7.81
N LYS A 446 -32.98 35.28 -9.02
CA LYS A 446 -33.58 35.87 -10.23
C LYS A 446 -34.86 35.19 -10.66
N LEU A 447 -34.99 33.89 -10.44
CA LEU A 447 -36.23 33.16 -10.68
C LEU A 447 -37.33 33.60 -9.71
N ASP A 448 -36.98 33.80 -8.44
CA ASP A 448 -37.92 34.27 -7.42
C ASP A 448 -38.34 35.73 -7.68
N GLU A 449 -37.42 36.61 -8.08
CA GLU A 449 -37.75 37.98 -8.54
C GLU A 449 -38.66 37.96 -9.78
N GLY A 450 -38.39 37.06 -10.73
CA GLY A 450 -39.26 36.83 -11.89
C GLY A 450 -40.66 36.34 -11.47
N ARG A 451 -40.73 35.49 -10.45
CA ARG A 451 -42.00 34.97 -9.92
C ARG A 451 -42.79 36.06 -9.19
N THR A 452 -42.14 36.90 -8.39
CA THR A 452 -42.83 38.01 -7.72
C THR A 452 -43.35 39.02 -8.73
N THR A 453 -42.55 39.40 -9.72
CA THR A 453 -42.97 40.32 -10.78
C THR A 453 -44.10 39.76 -11.63
N LEU A 454 -44.10 38.45 -11.92
CA LEU A 454 -45.22 37.78 -12.61
C LEU A 454 -46.50 37.79 -11.77
N ASN A 455 -46.41 37.50 -10.47
CA ASN A 455 -47.56 37.54 -9.56
C ASN A 455 -48.11 38.97 -9.42
N ASP A 456 -47.24 39.98 -9.37
CA ASP A 456 -47.62 41.38 -9.34
C ASP A 456 -48.31 41.79 -10.63
N ALA A 457 -47.77 41.41 -11.80
CA ALA A 457 -48.43 41.62 -13.08
C ALA A 457 -49.79 40.91 -13.17
N GLN A 458 -49.89 39.68 -12.67
CA GLN A 458 -51.16 38.94 -12.59
C GLN A 458 -52.17 39.68 -11.69
N ARG A 459 -51.72 40.22 -10.55
CA ARG A 459 -52.58 41.01 -9.67
C ARG A 459 -53.09 42.27 -10.36
N VAL A 460 -52.21 43.01 -11.03
CA VAL A 460 -52.58 44.20 -11.82
C VAL A 460 -53.57 43.84 -12.93
N LEU A 461 -53.41 42.69 -13.59
CA LEU A 461 -54.36 42.22 -14.60
C LEU A 461 -55.73 41.89 -14.00
N LEU A 462 -55.77 41.26 -12.81
CA LEU A 462 -57.02 41.00 -12.10
C LEU A 462 -57.70 42.30 -11.64
N GLU A 463 -56.94 43.29 -11.16
CA GLU A 463 -57.44 44.62 -10.80
C GLU A 463 -57.98 45.37 -12.03
N LEU A 464 -57.29 45.31 -13.17
CA LEU A 464 -57.79 45.87 -14.42
C LEU A 464 -59.07 45.16 -14.89
N GLN A 465 -59.13 43.83 -14.75
CA GLN A 465 -60.33 43.05 -15.07
C GLN A 465 -61.53 43.47 -14.22
N ASP A 466 -61.32 43.72 -12.93
CA ASP A 466 -62.33 44.24 -12.00
C ASP A 466 -62.79 45.66 -12.41
N LEU A 467 -61.86 46.57 -12.69
CA LEU A 467 -62.16 47.93 -13.15
C LEU A 467 -62.89 47.96 -14.51
N LEU A 468 -62.60 47.02 -15.40
CA LEU A 468 -63.26 46.83 -16.69
C LEU A 468 -64.64 46.17 -16.55
N GLY A 469 -65.06 45.76 -15.35
CA GLY A 469 -66.33 45.09 -15.10
C GLY A 469 -66.43 43.71 -15.74
N LEU A 470 -65.29 43.10 -16.09
CA LEU A 470 -65.21 41.74 -16.62
C LEU A 470 -65.13 40.75 -15.47
N GLU A 471 -66.08 40.80 -14.53
CA GLU A 471 -66.34 39.66 -13.67
C GLU A 471 -66.73 38.50 -14.58
N ILE A 472 -65.79 37.57 -14.80
CA ILE A 472 -66.16 36.24 -15.24
C ILE A 472 -66.91 35.65 -14.06
N ARG A 473 -68.24 35.82 -14.07
CA ARG A 473 -69.21 35.11 -13.24
C ARG A 473 -69.04 33.62 -13.53
N SER A 474 -68.03 33.02 -12.90
CA SER A 474 -67.81 31.59 -12.91
C SER A 474 -68.84 30.97 -11.99
N GLY A 475 -70.03 30.77 -12.56
CA GLY A 475 -71.19 30.22 -11.88
C GLY A 475 -72.38 31.16 -11.87
N ASP A 476 -73.05 31.32 -13.00
CA ASP A 476 -74.44 30.86 -13.06
C ASP A 476 -74.91 30.70 -14.50
N ARG A 477 -75.73 29.67 -14.73
CA ARG A 477 -76.40 29.46 -16.02
C ARG A 477 -77.53 30.47 -16.15
N SER A 478 -77.76 30.93 -17.38
CA SER A 478 -78.91 31.73 -17.85
C SER A 478 -78.77 33.24 -17.72
N GLY A 479 -78.94 33.92 -18.86
CA GLY A 479 -79.14 35.37 -18.91
C GLY A 479 -78.35 36.04 -20.02
N THR A 480 -78.97 36.14 -21.20
CA THR A 480 -78.55 36.99 -22.31
C THR A 480 -78.19 38.41 -21.86
N GLN A 481 -76.93 38.81 -22.00
CA GLN A 481 -76.57 40.22 -22.00
C GLN A 481 -75.45 40.47 -23.01
N GLN A 482 -75.83 41.14 -24.10
CA GLN A 482 -74.96 41.58 -25.18
C GLN A 482 -73.88 42.52 -24.61
N SER A 483 -72.65 42.04 -24.54
CA SER A 483 -71.47 42.89 -24.45
C SER A 483 -71.39 43.71 -25.74
N ARG A 484 -71.72 45.00 -25.65
CA ARG A 484 -71.48 45.97 -26.73
C ARG A 484 -69.98 46.17 -26.81
N ASP A 485 -69.36 45.56 -27.81
CA ASP A 485 -67.97 45.79 -28.17
C ASP A 485 -67.79 47.25 -28.62
N ILE A 486 -67.11 48.03 -27.80
CA ILE A 486 -66.90 49.48 -27.98
C ILE A 486 -65.97 49.72 -29.19
N TRP A 487 -65.18 48.72 -29.59
CA TRP A 487 -64.27 48.79 -30.73
C TRP A 487 -64.94 48.56 -32.09
N ALA A 488 -66.16 48.01 -32.12
CA ALA A 488 -66.94 47.88 -33.35
C ALA A 488 -67.40 49.23 -33.92
N VAL A 489 -67.44 50.29 -33.08
CA VAL A 489 -67.90 51.63 -33.49
C VAL A 489 -66.79 52.45 -34.17
N LEU A 490 -65.51 52.13 -33.97
CA LEU A 490 -64.40 52.92 -34.53
C LEU A 490 -63.99 52.56 -35.96
N HIS A 491 -64.50 51.47 -36.52
CA HIS A 491 -64.11 50.99 -37.86
C HIS A 491 -64.97 51.53 -39.03
N GLY A 492 -65.71 52.61 -38.83
CA GLY A 492 -66.45 53.26 -39.92
C GLY A 492 -66.25 54.76 -39.91
N ASN A 493 -65.13 55.26 -40.46
CA ASN A 493 -65.01 56.60 -41.10
C ASN A 493 -63.57 56.98 -41.51
N LEU A 494 -62.78 56.05 -42.07
CA LEU A 494 -61.53 56.39 -42.74
C LEU A 494 -61.45 55.67 -44.08
N GLY A 495 -62.11 56.25 -45.08
CA GLY A 495 -62.17 55.67 -46.43
C GLY A 495 -62.99 56.47 -47.44
N VAL A 496 -62.91 57.81 -47.43
CA VAL A 496 -63.36 58.64 -48.56
C VAL A 496 -62.33 59.73 -48.79
N ILE A 497 -61.22 59.38 -49.46
CA ILE A 497 -60.41 60.38 -50.17
C ILE A 497 -61.07 60.56 -51.53
N LYS A 498 -61.80 61.68 -51.64
CA LYS A 498 -62.37 62.18 -52.89
C LYS A 498 -61.22 62.61 -53.80
N GLY A 499 -60.92 61.83 -54.83
CA GLY A 499 -60.12 62.28 -55.97
C GLY A 499 -61.04 63.00 -56.95
N ASP A 500 -61.12 64.33 -56.88
CA ASP A 500 -61.61 65.13 -58.01
C ASP A 500 -60.47 65.23 -59.03
N GLY A 501 -60.73 64.70 -60.23
CA GLY A 501 -59.93 64.98 -61.42
C GLY A 501 -60.27 66.37 -61.96
N MET A 502 -59.27 67.00 -62.57
CA MET A 502 -59.41 68.08 -63.54
C MET A 502 -58.34 67.88 -64.61
N ASP A 503 -58.75 68.17 -65.83
CA ASP A 503 -58.12 67.97 -67.15
C ASP A 503 -56.66 68.42 -67.32
#